data_AF-A0A418MV57-F1
#
_entry.id   AF-A0A418MV57-F1
#
_cell.length_a   1.000
_cell.length_b   1.000
_cell.length_c   1.000
_cell.angle_alpha   90.00
_cell.angle_beta   90.00
_cell.angle_gamma   90.00
#
_symmetry.space_group_name_H-M   'P 1'
#
loop_
_entity.id
_entity.type
_entity.pdbx_description
1 polymer ?
#
loop_
_entity_poly.entity_id
_entity_poly.type
_entity_poly.pdbx_seq_one_letter_code
_entity_poly.pdbx_strand_id
1 'polypeptide(L)'
;MLITDDFLPVPVPESLSATYLVPTVGLPSVTARTAVRRLAGRLAEPVHGLATQMLDSPLMSVDVRPIGEFPELPPDLLTAFGASEAQLDRLAAASHLVVVQAEYRPGWPPAHEWAARAVAAAVAETVGGDVVDVFGLQFLDPAAALRSLPDERGRVRLVDWVLVPYSSDAEGLWFTTKGLRRFGLLELQTQGVPDHLTRAWGAVMTGAARRLLRDWTDGLAGDEVPAFVQLPVLATVTGHDIAVAYGNPEQHGATAPVLLRLELDPATDPDADSFLSLRPPAGHPGPAGRYYATACATLFSGIQPDVRYARAGDAMSRAVATARAGLGDIRARFRTGQLPPETQLVVKYGLSGDDGPEYVWAGVTAWDTPERVVGASASDANTDPTVRIGSAVVIEATDIVDWALLNPTGVIEGGWTQAVLDAGNPPPTP
;
A
#
# COMPACT_ATOMS: atom_id res chain seq x y z
N MET A 1 -8.74 -27.77 -21.44
CA MET A 1 -7.74 -26.75 -21.12
C MET A 1 -6.67 -27.44 -20.29
N LEU A 2 -5.46 -27.57 -20.83
CA LEU A 2 -4.37 -28.27 -20.12
C LEU A 2 -3.68 -27.26 -19.22
N ILE A 3 -3.82 -27.41 -17.90
CA ILE A 3 -2.86 -26.86 -16.96
C ILE A 3 -1.57 -27.63 -17.23
N THR A 4 -0.56 -26.96 -17.77
CA THR A 4 0.78 -27.53 -17.82
C THR A 4 1.47 -27.20 -16.50
N ASP A 5 2.50 -27.96 -16.12
CA ASP A 5 3.25 -27.67 -14.88
C ASP A 5 3.90 -26.27 -14.89
N ASP A 6 3.95 -25.60 -16.06
CA ASP A 6 4.61 -24.31 -16.26
C ASP A 6 3.65 -23.11 -16.31
N PHE A 7 2.40 -23.29 -16.74
CA PHE A 7 1.46 -22.18 -16.96
C PHE A 7 0.05 -22.43 -16.40
N LEU A 8 -0.50 -21.38 -15.80
CA LEU A 8 -1.84 -21.30 -15.26
C LEU A 8 -2.72 -20.43 -16.19
N PRO A 9 -3.71 -21.00 -16.88
CA PRO A 9 -4.68 -20.23 -17.65
C PRO A 9 -5.63 -19.47 -16.71
N VAL A 10 -5.65 -18.15 -16.83
CA VAL A 10 -6.55 -17.26 -16.08
C VAL A 10 -7.57 -16.65 -17.04
N PRO A 11 -8.88 -16.76 -16.76
CA PRO A 11 -9.93 -16.25 -17.64
C PRO A 11 -9.89 -14.73 -17.72
N VAL A 12 -10.08 -14.20 -18.93
CA VAL A 12 -10.20 -12.76 -19.17
C VAL A 12 -11.68 -12.39 -19.17
N PRO A 13 -12.11 -11.42 -18.34
CA PRO A 13 -13.50 -10.97 -18.35
C PRO A 13 -13.85 -10.27 -19.68
N GLU A 14 -15.10 -10.37 -20.13
CA GLU A 14 -15.52 -9.74 -21.40
C GLU A 14 -15.52 -8.20 -21.29
N SER A 15 -15.87 -7.68 -20.11
CA SER A 15 -15.92 -6.26 -19.80
C SER A 15 -15.50 -6.02 -18.35
N LEU A 16 -14.99 -4.83 -18.08
CA LEU A 16 -14.66 -4.31 -16.76
C LEU A 16 -15.46 -3.04 -16.52
N SER A 17 -15.85 -2.83 -15.27
CA SER A 17 -16.57 -1.64 -14.84
C SER A 17 -15.83 -0.92 -13.72
N ALA A 18 -15.89 0.40 -13.75
CA ALA A 18 -15.43 1.28 -12.68
C ALA A 18 -16.64 2.09 -12.19
N THR A 19 -16.80 2.21 -10.87
CA THR A 19 -17.82 3.06 -10.25
C THR A 19 -17.18 3.92 -9.18
N TYR A 20 -17.43 5.21 -9.23
CA TYR A 20 -16.99 6.18 -8.24
C TYR A 20 -18.18 7.06 -7.86
N LEU A 21 -18.28 7.41 -6.57
CA LEU A 21 -19.33 8.30 -6.08
C LEU A 21 -18.71 9.60 -5.59
N VAL A 22 -19.41 10.71 -5.79
CA VAL A 22 -19.07 12.01 -5.19
C VAL A 22 -20.28 12.48 -4.38
N PRO A 23 -20.24 12.37 -3.04
CA PRO A 23 -21.29 12.89 -2.18
C PRO A 23 -21.36 14.42 -2.27
N THR A 24 -22.59 14.95 -2.38
CA THR A 24 -22.82 16.40 -2.54
C THR A 24 -24.06 16.86 -1.77
N VAL A 25 -24.01 18.10 -1.29
CA VAL A 25 -25.17 18.80 -0.73
C VAL A 25 -25.85 19.57 -1.86
N GLY A 26 -26.93 18.99 -2.39
CA GLY A 26 -27.65 19.53 -3.54
C GLY A 26 -27.00 19.18 -4.87
N LEU A 27 -27.45 19.84 -5.93
CA LEU A 27 -27.01 19.56 -7.30
C LEU A 27 -25.65 20.23 -7.59
N PRO A 28 -24.73 19.58 -8.30
CA PRO A 28 -23.47 20.18 -8.75
C PRO A 28 -23.72 21.46 -9.57
N SER A 29 -22.88 22.48 -9.35
CA SER A 29 -22.98 23.77 -10.04
C SER A 29 -22.45 23.76 -11.47
N VAL A 30 -21.69 22.72 -11.83
CA VAL A 30 -21.10 22.55 -13.16
C VAL A 30 -21.28 21.11 -13.65
N THR A 31 -21.29 20.95 -14.97
CA THR A 31 -21.30 19.62 -15.59
C THR A 31 -19.95 18.92 -15.46
N ALA A 32 -19.92 17.59 -15.47
CA ALA A 32 -18.68 16.82 -15.45
C ALA A 32 -17.73 17.19 -16.60
N ARG A 33 -18.25 17.46 -17.80
CA ARG A 33 -17.43 17.92 -18.94
C ARG A 33 -16.75 19.25 -18.64
N THR A 34 -17.45 20.19 -18.00
CA THR A 34 -16.85 21.46 -17.58
C THR A 34 -15.83 21.25 -16.46
N ALA A 35 -16.09 20.34 -15.53
CA ALA A 35 -15.17 19.99 -14.46
C ALA A 35 -13.85 19.41 -15.00
N VAL A 36 -13.91 18.41 -15.89
CA VAL A 36 -12.72 17.79 -16.49
C VAL A 36 -11.89 18.79 -17.30
N ARG A 37 -12.51 19.70 -18.05
CA ARG A 37 -11.78 20.75 -18.79
C ARG A 37 -10.93 21.64 -17.88
N ARG A 38 -11.30 21.82 -16.60
CA ARG A 38 -10.52 22.59 -15.62
C ARG A 38 -9.25 21.86 -15.17
N LEU A 39 -9.15 20.56 -15.42
CA LEU A 39 -7.96 19.76 -15.15
C LEU A 39 -6.94 19.79 -16.31
N ALA A 40 -7.22 20.52 -17.39
CA ALA A 40 -6.27 20.70 -18.48
C ALA A 40 -4.92 21.24 -17.95
N GLY A 41 -3.83 20.57 -18.29
CA GLY A 41 -2.48 20.90 -17.81
C GLY A 41 -2.14 20.42 -16.39
N ARG A 42 -3.12 19.85 -15.65
CA ARG A 42 -2.89 19.18 -14.36
C ARG A 42 -2.93 17.66 -14.47
N LEU A 43 -3.60 17.13 -15.48
CA LEU A 43 -3.60 15.72 -15.84
C LEU A 43 -2.63 15.47 -16.99
N ALA A 44 -1.77 14.46 -16.84
CA ALA A 44 -0.90 14.00 -17.91
C ALA A 44 -1.73 13.32 -19.03
N GLU A 45 -1.24 13.39 -20.27
CA GLU A 45 -1.72 12.50 -21.33
C GLU A 45 -1.17 11.08 -21.11
N PRO A 46 -1.93 10.01 -21.43
CA PRO A 46 -3.22 10.01 -22.14
C PRO A 46 -4.46 10.20 -21.24
N VAL A 47 -4.31 10.40 -19.94
CA VAL A 47 -5.42 10.35 -18.97
C VAL A 47 -6.46 11.44 -19.25
N HIS A 48 -6.01 12.67 -19.52
CA HIS A 48 -6.91 13.78 -19.85
C HIS A 48 -7.69 13.53 -21.16
N GLY A 49 -7.00 13.07 -22.22
CA GLY A 49 -7.64 12.68 -23.47
C GLY A 49 -8.65 11.54 -23.30
N LEU A 50 -8.28 10.49 -22.55
CA LEU A 50 -9.16 9.36 -22.25
C LEU A 50 -10.43 9.81 -21.49
N ALA A 51 -10.28 10.61 -20.43
CA ALA A 51 -11.41 11.13 -19.67
C ALA A 51 -12.37 11.95 -20.55
N THR A 52 -11.83 12.79 -21.43
CA THR A 52 -12.63 13.59 -22.35
C THR A 52 -13.36 12.71 -23.38
N GLN A 53 -12.65 11.75 -23.98
CA GLN A 53 -13.22 10.85 -24.98
C GLN A 53 -14.31 9.95 -24.38
N MET A 54 -14.09 9.41 -23.17
CA MET A 54 -15.07 8.54 -22.52
C MET A 54 -16.35 9.31 -22.18
N LEU A 55 -16.26 10.54 -21.68
CA LEU A 55 -17.41 11.42 -21.44
C LEU A 55 -18.25 11.73 -22.71
N ASP A 56 -17.63 11.64 -23.89
CA ASP A 56 -18.31 11.84 -25.18
C ASP A 56 -18.81 10.52 -25.80
N SER A 57 -18.62 9.40 -25.10
CA SER A 57 -18.98 8.05 -25.54
C SER A 57 -20.11 7.45 -24.68
N PRO A 58 -20.81 6.41 -25.15
CA PRO A 58 -21.77 5.68 -24.31
C PRO A 58 -21.12 4.78 -23.26
N LEU A 59 -19.78 4.69 -23.22
CA LEU A 59 -19.02 3.83 -22.31
C LEU A 59 -18.81 4.46 -20.93
N MET A 60 -19.32 5.67 -20.71
CA MET A 60 -19.28 6.34 -19.42
C MET A 60 -20.59 7.09 -19.18
N SER A 61 -21.11 6.99 -17.96
CA SER A 61 -22.22 7.79 -17.46
C SER A 61 -21.80 8.63 -16.26
N VAL A 62 -22.40 9.82 -16.16
CA VAL A 62 -22.28 10.69 -15.00
C VAL A 62 -23.67 11.18 -14.64
N ASP A 63 -24.24 10.56 -13.61
CA ASP A 63 -25.61 10.82 -13.18
C ASP A 63 -25.63 11.42 -11.78
N VAL A 64 -26.58 12.32 -11.51
CA VAL A 64 -26.81 12.87 -10.17
C VAL A 64 -28.10 12.27 -9.63
N ARG A 65 -28.01 11.55 -8.52
CA ARG A 65 -29.15 10.82 -7.94
C ARG A 65 -29.29 11.15 -6.45
N PRO A 66 -30.52 11.21 -5.90
CA PRO A 66 -30.73 11.33 -4.46
C PRO A 66 -30.02 10.21 -3.70
N ILE A 67 -29.39 10.53 -2.56
CA ILE A 67 -28.63 9.54 -1.78
C ILE A 67 -29.50 8.39 -1.26
N GLY A 68 -30.79 8.67 -0.99
CA GLY A 68 -31.75 7.67 -0.51
C GLY A 68 -32.12 6.59 -1.54
N GLU A 69 -31.63 6.67 -2.77
CA GLU A 69 -31.78 5.62 -3.79
C GLU A 69 -30.69 4.53 -3.70
N PHE A 70 -29.70 4.70 -2.82
CA PHE A 70 -28.55 3.79 -2.69
C PHE A 70 -28.58 3.05 -1.35
N PRO A 71 -28.00 1.83 -1.29
CA PRO A 71 -27.76 1.18 -0.02
C PRO A 71 -26.86 2.06 0.85
N GLU A 72 -27.10 2.02 2.16
CA GLU A 72 -26.26 2.73 3.12
C GLU A 72 -24.82 2.18 3.06
N LEU A 73 -23.85 3.08 2.93
CA LEU A 73 -22.44 2.71 3.01
C LEU A 73 -22.08 2.51 4.48
N PRO A 74 -21.73 1.29 4.92
CA PRO A 74 -21.56 0.98 6.33
C PRO A 74 -20.37 1.77 6.92
N PRO A 75 -20.61 2.70 7.88
CA PRO A 75 -19.57 3.60 8.38
C PRO A 75 -18.43 2.84 9.07
N ASP A 76 -18.73 1.80 9.84
CA ASP A 76 -17.72 0.97 10.52
C ASP A 76 -16.74 0.33 9.52
N LEU A 77 -17.27 -0.11 8.37
CA LEU A 77 -16.45 -0.69 7.31
C LEU A 77 -15.59 0.38 6.65
N LEU A 78 -16.16 1.55 6.34
CA LEU A 78 -15.42 2.68 5.77
C LEU A 78 -14.30 3.13 6.72
N THR A 79 -14.55 3.21 8.03
CA THR A 79 -13.54 3.50 9.05
C THR A 79 -12.44 2.43 9.07
N ALA A 80 -12.79 1.15 8.99
CA ALA A 80 -11.81 0.06 8.92
C ALA A 80 -10.90 0.17 7.66
N PHE A 81 -11.40 0.80 6.60
CA PHE A 81 -10.65 1.10 5.37
C PHE A 81 -10.04 2.52 5.34
N GLY A 82 -10.03 3.22 6.46
CA GLY A 82 -9.30 4.49 6.65
C GLY A 82 -10.11 5.77 6.46
N ALA A 83 -11.45 5.70 6.42
CA ALA A 83 -12.28 6.90 6.38
C ALA A 83 -12.15 7.71 7.68
N SER A 84 -11.90 9.02 7.55
CA SER A 84 -11.87 9.96 8.67
C SER A 84 -13.29 10.36 9.12
N GLU A 85 -13.43 10.79 10.37
CA GLU A 85 -14.69 11.32 10.91
C GLU A 85 -15.24 12.44 10.02
N ALA A 86 -14.39 13.37 9.58
CA ALA A 86 -14.77 14.46 8.69
C ALA A 86 -15.31 13.99 7.32
N GLN A 87 -14.82 12.86 6.79
CA GLN A 87 -15.33 12.27 5.55
C GLN A 87 -16.69 11.60 5.77
N LEU A 88 -16.87 10.92 6.90
CA LEU A 88 -18.13 10.31 7.29
C LEU A 88 -19.22 11.37 7.54
N ASP A 89 -18.88 12.47 8.20
CA ASP A 89 -19.80 13.60 8.41
C ASP A 89 -20.23 14.22 7.08
N ARG A 90 -19.31 14.37 6.12
CA ARG A 90 -19.64 14.86 4.77
C ARG A 90 -20.57 13.90 4.03
N LEU A 91 -20.33 12.59 4.14
CA LEU A 91 -21.21 11.58 3.56
C LEU A 91 -22.61 11.63 4.21
N ALA A 92 -22.68 11.73 5.53
CA ALA A 92 -23.94 11.82 6.28
C ALA A 92 -24.74 13.09 5.96
N ALA A 93 -24.06 14.20 5.67
CA ALA A 93 -24.69 15.46 5.28
C ALA A 93 -25.12 15.50 3.79
N ALA A 94 -24.64 14.57 2.95
CA ALA A 94 -24.95 14.57 1.54
C ALA A 94 -26.43 14.27 1.28
N SER A 95 -27.01 14.97 0.30
CA SER A 95 -28.39 14.72 -0.15
C SER A 95 -28.44 14.02 -1.51
N HIS A 96 -27.36 14.12 -2.28
CA HIS A 96 -27.23 13.52 -3.60
C HIS A 96 -25.85 12.89 -3.74
N LEU A 97 -25.75 11.95 -4.68
CA LEU A 97 -24.51 11.37 -5.15
C LEU A 97 -24.36 11.72 -6.63
N VAL A 98 -23.17 12.17 -7.04
CA VAL A 98 -22.76 12.07 -8.43
C VAL A 98 -22.16 10.68 -8.63
N VAL A 99 -22.80 9.87 -9.46
CA VAL A 99 -22.36 8.53 -9.82
C VAL A 99 -21.59 8.61 -11.12
N VAL A 100 -20.31 8.27 -11.09
CA VAL A 100 -19.47 8.16 -12.29
C VAL A 100 -19.25 6.68 -12.55
N GLN A 101 -19.78 6.19 -13.67
CA GLN A 101 -19.61 4.80 -14.08
C GLN A 101 -18.93 4.75 -15.44
N ALA A 102 -18.02 3.81 -15.61
CA ALA A 102 -17.38 3.55 -16.89
C ALA A 102 -17.26 2.05 -17.13
N GLU A 103 -17.46 1.62 -18.36
CA GLU A 103 -17.30 0.24 -18.79
C GLU A 103 -16.35 0.15 -19.97
N TYR A 104 -15.43 -0.80 -19.95
CA TYR A 104 -14.48 -1.01 -21.04
C TYR A 104 -13.94 -2.44 -21.08
N ARG A 105 -13.40 -2.83 -22.23
CA ARG A 105 -12.70 -4.12 -22.36
C ARG A 105 -11.43 -4.14 -21.50
N PRO A 106 -11.00 -5.30 -21.00
CA PRO A 106 -9.69 -5.43 -20.37
C PRO A 106 -8.56 -5.00 -21.30
N GLY A 107 -7.53 -4.39 -20.72
CA GLY A 107 -6.35 -3.96 -21.44
C GLY A 107 -5.51 -2.98 -20.64
N TRP A 108 -4.40 -2.58 -21.23
CA TRP A 108 -3.56 -1.50 -20.72
C TRP A 108 -3.47 -0.39 -21.78
N PRO A 109 -3.77 0.88 -21.42
CA PRO A 109 -4.19 1.33 -20.09
C PRO A 109 -5.61 0.88 -19.70
N PRO A 110 -5.92 0.75 -18.38
CA PRO A 110 -7.26 0.45 -17.88
C PRO A 110 -8.13 1.71 -17.99
N ALA A 111 -8.62 1.97 -19.21
CA ALA A 111 -9.28 3.21 -19.57
C ALA A 111 -10.49 3.55 -18.68
N HIS A 112 -11.32 2.55 -18.34
CA HIS A 112 -12.48 2.72 -17.47
C HIS A 112 -12.10 3.27 -16.09
N GLU A 113 -11.09 2.69 -15.44
CA GLU A 113 -10.61 3.13 -14.13
C GLU A 113 -10.00 4.52 -14.16
N TRP A 114 -9.09 4.78 -15.11
CA TRP A 114 -8.39 6.06 -15.19
C TRP A 114 -9.34 7.21 -15.53
N ALA A 115 -10.22 7.00 -16.51
CA ALA A 115 -11.18 8.02 -16.92
C ALA A 115 -12.23 8.28 -15.82
N ALA A 116 -12.82 7.23 -15.23
CA ALA A 116 -13.85 7.40 -14.20
C ALA A 116 -13.29 8.06 -12.94
N ARG A 117 -12.09 7.67 -12.48
CA ARG A 117 -11.44 8.31 -11.33
C ARG A 117 -11.08 9.78 -11.63
N ALA A 118 -10.57 10.09 -12.83
CA ALA A 118 -10.28 11.46 -13.22
C ALA A 118 -11.54 12.35 -13.25
N VAL A 119 -12.64 11.83 -13.80
CA VAL A 119 -13.93 12.53 -13.85
C VAL A 119 -14.49 12.73 -12.45
N ALA A 120 -14.48 11.69 -11.60
CA ALA A 120 -14.95 11.78 -10.22
C ALA A 120 -14.12 12.79 -9.41
N ALA A 121 -12.80 12.78 -9.55
CA ALA A 121 -11.92 13.75 -8.90
C ALA A 121 -12.21 15.19 -9.37
N ALA A 122 -12.43 15.39 -10.68
CA ALA A 122 -12.79 16.70 -11.22
C ALA A 122 -14.10 17.21 -10.61
N VAL A 123 -15.11 16.35 -10.51
CA VAL A 123 -16.42 16.70 -9.92
C VAL A 123 -16.26 16.99 -8.43
N ALA A 124 -15.57 16.13 -7.69
CA ALA A 124 -15.31 16.29 -6.26
C ALA A 124 -14.63 17.63 -5.93
N GLU A 125 -13.64 18.05 -6.74
CA GLU A 125 -13.00 19.36 -6.60
C GLU A 125 -13.99 20.52 -6.78
N THR A 126 -14.95 20.39 -7.68
CA THR A 126 -15.94 21.46 -7.94
C THR A 126 -16.99 21.61 -6.85
N VAL A 127 -17.27 20.54 -6.11
CA VAL A 127 -18.27 20.54 -5.02
C VAL A 127 -17.61 20.63 -3.64
N GLY A 128 -16.28 20.62 -3.56
CA GLY A 128 -15.55 20.63 -2.29
C GLY A 128 -15.73 19.33 -1.49
N GLY A 129 -15.94 18.20 -2.17
CA GLY A 129 -16.19 16.90 -1.58
C GLY A 129 -15.05 15.90 -1.81
N ASP A 130 -15.29 14.65 -1.42
CA ASP A 130 -14.39 13.52 -1.64
C ASP A 130 -14.92 12.60 -2.75
N VAL A 131 -14.03 11.80 -3.32
CA VAL A 131 -14.38 10.66 -4.16
C VAL A 131 -14.48 9.42 -3.28
N VAL A 132 -15.57 8.67 -3.39
CA VAL A 132 -15.72 7.34 -2.81
C VAL A 132 -15.43 6.30 -3.88
N ASP A 133 -14.32 5.57 -3.71
CA ASP A 133 -14.05 4.34 -4.46
C ASP A 133 -14.87 3.21 -3.83
N VAL A 134 -15.99 2.85 -4.44
CA VAL A 134 -16.88 1.80 -3.91
C VAL A 134 -16.28 0.41 -4.05
N PHE A 135 -15.33 0.22 -4.97
CA PHE A 135 -14.63 -1.04 -5.12
C PHE A 135 -13.65 -1.22 -3.96
N GLY A 136 -12.83 -0.21 -3.69
CA GLY A 136 -11.83 -0.20 -2.61
C GLY A 136 -12.41 0.08 -1.22
N LEU A 137 -13.63 0.62 -1.14
CA LEU A 137 -14.25 1.18 0.07
C LEU A 137 -13.43 2.31 0.69
N GLN A 138 -12.85 3.17 -0.15
CA GLN A 138 -11.97 4.25 0.27
C GLN A 138 -12.52 5.62 -0.07
N PHE A 139 -12.30 6.58 0.83
CA PHE A 139 -12.44 7.99 0.51
C PHE A 139 -11.11 8.55 0.02
N LEU A 140 -11.18 9.27 -1.10
CA LEU A 140 -10.04 9.96 -1.69
C LEU A 140 -10.39 11.43 -1.79
N ASP A 141 -9.56 12.30 -1.19
CA ASP A 141 -9.63 13.71 -1.54
C ASP A 141 -9.30 13.89 -3.04
N PRO A 142 -9.77 14.97 -3.69
CA PRO A 142 -9.55 15.15 -5.14
C PRO A 142 -8.07 15.10 -5.54
N ALA A 143 -7.17 15.61 -4.70
CA ALA A 143 -5.74 15.59 -4.99
C ALA A 143 -5.16 14.17 -4.85
N ALA A 144 -5.61 13.37 -3.89
CA ALA A 144 -5.24 11.96 -3.75
C ALA A 144 -5.71 11.13 -4.94
N ALA A 145 -6.96 11.33 -5.36
CA ALA A 145 -7.51 10.68 -6.55
C ALA A 145 -6.69 11.03 -7.80
N LEU A 146 -6.35 12.30 -8.01
CA LEU A 146 -5.53 12.73 -9.15
C LEU A 146 -4.08 12.21 -9.08
N ARG A 147 -3.46 12.20 -7.91
CA ARG A 147 -2.08 11.68 -7.72
C ARG A 147 -1.97 10.18 -7.97
N SER A 148 -3.05 9.42 -7.80
CA SER A 148 -3.06 7.98 -8.06
C SER A 148 -3.06 7.63 -9.55
N LEU A 149 -3.43 8.58 -10.42
CA LEU A 149 -3.41 8.42 -11.87
C LEU A 149 -1.96 8.42 -12.39
N PRO A 150 -1.73 7.89 -13.61
CA PRO A 150 -0.39 7.89 -14.22
C PRO A 150 0.25 9.28 -14.24
N ASP A 151 1.54 9.32 -13.88
CA ASP A 151 2.35 10.53 -14.03
C ASP A 151 2.72 10.80 -15.51
N GLU A 152 3.46 11.87 -15.77
CA GLU A 152 3.93 12.25 -17.12
C GLU A 152 4.79 11.18 -17.81
N ARG A 153 5.32 10.21 -17.06
CA ARG A 153 6.08 9.07 -17.57
C ARG A 153 5.22 7.81 -17.67
N GLY A 154 3.91 7.91 -17.43
CA GLY A 154 2.96 6.80 -17.42
C GLY A 154 3.13 5.88 -16.20
N ARG A 155 3.84 6.32 -15.14
CA ARG A 155 4.07 5.49 -13.95
C ARG A 155 2.86 5.53 -13.04
N VAL A 156 2.47 4.36 -12.54
CA VAL A 156 1.35 4.17 -11.62
C VAL A 156 1.86 3.52 -10.35
N ARG A 157 1.42 4.05 -9.21
CA ARG A 157 1.65 3.46 -7.89
C ARG A 157 0.55 2.46 -7.60
N LEU A 158 0.85 1.17 -7.66
CA LEU A 158 -0.17 0.13 -7.49
C LEU A 158 -0.83 0.18 -6.11
N VAL A 159 -0.10 0.63 -5.08
CA VAL A 159 -0.61 0.79 -3.71
C VAL A 159 -1.79 1.77 -3.60
N ASP A 160 -1.94 2.68 -4.57
CA ASP A 160 -3.06 3.64 -4.59
C ASP A 160 -4.33 3.04 -5.25
N TRP A 161 -4.27 1.77 -5.67
CA TRP A 161 -5.34 1.04 -6.36
C TRP A 161 -5.64 -0.34 -5.77
N VAL A 162 -4.65 -0.98 -5.13
CA VAL A 162 -4.75 -2.32 -4.56
C VAL A 162 -4.43 -2.27 -3.07
N LEU A 163 -5.38 -2.73 -2.27
CA LEU A 163 -5.23 -2.91 -0.83
C LEU A 163 -4.82 -4.35 -0.52
N VAL A 164 -4.14 -4.52 0.61
CA VAL A 164 -3.77 -5.85 1.12
C VAL A 164 -4.29 -6.02 2.55
N PRO A 165 -5.61 -6.22 2.74
CA PRO A 165 -6.14 -6.55 4.05
C PRO A 165 -5.64 -7.92 4.54
N TYR A 166 -5.69 -8.11 5.85
CA TYR A 166 -5.41 -9.38 6.49
C TYR A 166 -6.36 -9.63 7.66
N SER A 167 -6.55 -10.91 7.97
CA SER A 167 -7.27 -11.37 9.15
C SER A 167 -6.47 -12.47 9.84
N SER A 168 -6.70 -12.67 11.13
CA SER A 168 -6.05 -13.73 11.90
C SER A 168 -6.93 -14.97 11.97
N ASP A 169 -6.33 -16.14 11.81
CA ASP A 169 -6.93 -17.45 12.02
C ASP A 169 -6.04 -18.34 12.92
N ALA A 170 -6.39 -19.62 13.07
CA ALA A 170 -5.64 -20.56 13.91
C ALA A 170 -4.27 -20.98 13.33
N GLU A 171 -4.05 -20.77 12.03
CA GLU A 171 -2.84 -21.15 11.30
C GLU A 171 -1.90 -19.95 11.05
N GLY A 172 -2.38 -18.72 11.26
CA GLY A 172 -1.62 -17.48 11.20
C GLY A 172 -2.47 -16.35 10.63
N LEU A 173 -1.85 -15.47 9.86
CA LEU A 173 -2.55 -14.44 9.11
C LEU A 173 -2.95 -14.95 7.73
N TRP A 174 -4.18 -14.62 7.34
CA TRP A 174 -4.69 -14.73 5.98
C TRP A 174 -4.68 -13.35 5.33
N PHE A 175 -3.82 -13.18 4.33
CA PHE A 175 -3.72 -11.99 3.49
C PHE A 175 -4.54 -12.19 2.21
N THR A 176 -5.26 -11.14 1.80
CA THR A 176 -5.88 -11.06 0.47
C THR A 176 -5.52 -9.74 -0.19
N THR A 177 -5.58 -9.66 -1.52
CA THR A 177 -5.64 -8.36 -2.19
C THR A 177 -7.09 -7.94 -2.41
N LYS A 178 -7.29 -6.63 -2.51
CA LYS A 178 -8.54 -6.03 -2.98
C LYS A 178 -8.21 -4.91 -3.95
N GLY A 179 -8.44 -5.14 -5.23
CA GLY A 179 -8.20 -4.15 -6.27
C GLY A 179 -7.74 -4.74 -7.59
N LEU A 180 -7.24 -5.98 -7.64
CA LEU A 180 -6.74 -6.56 -8.90
C LEU A 180 -7.83 -6.79 -9.94
N ARG A 181 -9.05 -7.08 -9.48
CA ARG A 181 -10.19 -7.32 -10.38
C ARG A 181 -10.58 -6.12 -11.20
N ARG A 182 -10.27 -4.91 -10.73
CA ARG A 182 -10.47 -3.69 -11.52
C ARG A 182 -9.64 -3.67 -12.81
N PHE A 183 -8.57 -4.47 -12.87
CA PHE A 183 -7.72 -4.69 -14.04
C PHE A 183 -8.02 -6.01 -14.78
N GLY A 184 -9.05 -6.74 -14.35
CA GLY A 184 -9.44 -8.05 -14.88
C GLY A 184 -8.65 -9.23 -14.34
N LEU A 185 -7.75 -9.02 -13.37
CA LEU A 185 -6.96 -10.08 -12.74
C LEU A 185 -7.65 -10.56 -11.44
N LEU A 186 -7.56 -11.85 -11.14
CA LEU A 186 -8.05 -12.40 -9.87
C LEU A 186 -7.29 -11.80 -8.67
N GLU A 187 -7.97 -11.67 -7.54
CA GLU A 187 -7.30 -11.26 -6.29
C GLU A 187 -6.32 -12.35 -5.83
N LEU A 188 -5.25 -11.94 -5.14
CA LEU A 188 -4.29 -12.85 -4.56
C LEU A 188 -4.69 -13.20 -3.14
N GLN A 189 -4.26 -14.38 -2.68
CA GLN A 189 -4.32 -14.71 -1.26
C GLN A 189 -3.05 -15.42 -0.77
N THR A 190 -2.82 -15.35 0.54
CA THR A 190 -1.83 -16.19 1.24
C THR A 190 -2.35 -16.51 2.64
N GLN A 191 -2.32 -17.77 3.04
CA GLN A 191 -2.75 -18.23 4.37
C GLN A 191 -1.53 -18.71 5.18
N GLY A 192 -1.64 -18.70 6.51
CA GLY A 192 -0.59 -19.20 7.40
C GLY A 192 0.67 -18.33 7.45
N VAL A 193 0.52 -17.02 7.26
CA VAL A 193 1.62 -16.05 7.37
C VAL A 193 1.85 -15.72 8.85
N PRO A 194 3.07 -15.90 9.39
CA PRO A 194 3.36 -15.53 10.78
C PRO A 194 3.08 -14.05 11.09
N ASP A 195 2.47 -13.77 12.25
CA ASP A 195 2.03 -12.43 12.66
C ASP A 195 3.15 -11.37 12.67
N HIS A 196 4.39 -11.77 12.95
CA HIS A 196 5.53 -10.84 12.94
C HIS A 196 5.95 -10.39 11.52
N LEU A 197 5.39 -11.00 10.47
CA LEU A 197 5.69 -10.66 9.07
C LEU A 197 4.66 -9.72 8.45
N THR A 198 3.66 -9.22 9.19
CA THR A 198 2.51 -8.51 8.63
C THR A 198 2.88 -7.45 7.59
N ARG A 199 3.76 -6.52 7.95
CA ARG A 199 4.19 -5.43 7.05
C ARG A 199 5.00 -5.95 5.87
N ALA A 200 5.98 -6.81 6.15
CA ALA A 200 6.88 -7.35 5.14
C ALA A 200 6.09 -8.18 4.10
N TRP A 201 5.19 -9.04 4.55
CA TRP A 201 4.36 -9.85 3.68
C TRP A 201 3.35 -9.02 2.90
N GLY A 202 2.75 -7.98 3.49
CA GLY A 202 1.91 -7.03 2.76
C GLY A 202 2.65 -6.35 1.59
N ALA A 203 3.93 -6.01 1.78
CA ALA A 203 4.78 -5.49 0.71
C ALA A 203 5.13 -6.57 -0.34
N VAL A 204 5.39 -7.82 0.06
CA VAL A 204 5.56 -8.96 -0.86
C VAL A 204 4.30 -9.18 -1.71
N MET A 205 3.11 -9.18 -1.10
CA MET A 205 1.82 -9.31 -1.79
C MET A 205 1.63 -8.20 -2.83
N THR A 206 1.95 -6.97 -2.46
CA THR A 206 1.89 -5.81 -3.37
C THR A 206 2.88 -5.94 -4.53
N GLY A 207 4.11 -6.40 -4.27
CA GLY A 207 5.10 -6.66 -5.31
C GLY A 207 4.70 -7.81 -6.24
N ALA A 208 4.16 -8.90 -5.68
CA ALA A 208 3.61 -10.01 -6.45
C ALA A 208 2.45 -9.55 -7.34
N ALA A 209 1.53 -8.75 -6.80
CA ALA A 209 0.44 -8.13 -7.56
C ALA A 209 0.97 -7.29 -8.73
N ARG A 210 2.02 -6.49 -8.51
CA ARG A 210 2.66 -5.71 -9.59
C ARG A 210 3.29 -6.60 -10.66
N ARG A 211 4.01 -7.64 -10.25
CA ARG A 211 4.63 -8.61 -11.14
C ARG A 211 3.59 -9.30 -12.02
N LEU A 212 2.53 -9.81 -11.40
CA LEU A 212 1.44 -10.51 -12.10
C LEU A 212 0.63 -9.56 -12.98
N LEU A 213 0.40 -8.33 -12.55
CA LEU A 213 -0.27 -7.33 -13.38
C LEU A 213 0.52 -7.04 -14.65
N ARG A 214 1.87 -7.00 -14.58
CA ARG A 214 2.71 -6.90 -15.78
C ARG A 214 2.50 -8.11 -16.71
N ASP A 215 2.68 -9.32 -16.17
CA ASP A 215 2.57 -10.55 -16.97
C ASP A 215 1.15 -10.68 -17.57
N TRP A 216 0.13 -10.25 -16.83
CA TRP A 216 -1.26 -10.13 -17.29
C TRP A 216 -1.41 -9.14 -18.44
N THR A 217 -0.90 -7.91 -18.30
CA THR A 217 -1.01 -6.88 -19.34
C THR A 217 -0.23 -7.25 -20.60
N ASP A 218 0.91 -7.93 -20.45
CA ASP A 218 1.67 -8.44 -21.59
C ASP A 218 0.87 -9.54 -22.33
N GLY A 219 0.15 -10.38 -21.60
CA GLY A 219 -0.74 -11.39 -22.18
C GLY A 219 -1.98 -10.81 -22.88
N LEU A 220 -2.38 -9.59 -22.53
CA LEU A 220 -3.44 -8.84 -23.20
C LEU A 220 -2.93 -8.02 -24.42
N ALA A 221 -1.62 -8.00 -24.67
CA ALA A 221 -1.03 -7.25 -25.77
C ALA A 221 -1.34 -7.92 -27.13
N GLY A 222 -2.46 -7.53 -27.73
CA GLY A 222 -2.90 -7.99 -29.05
C GLY A 222 -4.08 -7.18 -29.57
N ASP A 223 -4.41 -7.33 -30.85
CA ASP A 223 -5.57 -6.65 -31.45
C ASP A 223 -6.92 -7.20 -30.90
N GLU A 224 -6.94 -8.49 -30.60
CA GLU A 224 -8.06 -9.21 -30.00
C GLU A 224 -7.78 -9.54 -28.52
N VAL A 225 -8.77 -9.35 -27.67
CA VAL A 225 -8.68 -9.74 -26.25
C VAL A 225 -8.81 -11.26 -26.15
N PRO A 226 -7.79 -11.98 -25.63
CA PRO A 226 -7.86 -13.43 -25.55
C PRO A 226 -8.89 -13.86 -24.49
N ALA A 227 -9.45 -15.07 -24.62
CA ALA A 227 -10.33 -15.63 -23.59
C ALA A 227 -9.58 -16.00 -22.29
N PHE A 228 -8.28 -16.28 -22.39
CA PHE A 228 -7.42 -16.64 -21.27
C PHE A 228 -6.03 -16.02 -21.45
N VAL A 229 -5.43 -15.58 -20.35
CA VAL A 229 -4.00 -15.25 -20.27
C VAL A 229 -3.27 -16.35 -19.54
N GLN A 230 -2.10 -16.75 -20.05
CA GLN A 230 -1.23 -17.74 -19.40
C GLN A 230 -0.31 -17.03 -18.41
N LEU A 231 -0.53 -17.25 -17.11
CA LEU A 231 0.38 -16.79 -16.07
C LEU A 231 1.39 -17.90 -15.74
N PRO A 232 2.64 -17.56 -15.38
CA PRO A 232 3.60 -18.58 -14.97
C PRO A 232 3.17 -19.21 -13.64
N VAL A 233 3.22 -20.54 -13.53
CA VAL A 233 2.93 -21.25 -12.26
C VAL A 233 3.93 -20.83 -11.17
N LEU A 234 5.16 -20.47 -11.54
CA LEU A 234 6.15 -19.89 -10.62
C LEU A 234 6.38 -18.41 -10.95
N ALA A 235 5.89 -17.53 -10.09
CA ALA A 235 6.11 -16.09 -10.17
C ALA A 235 7.40 -15.69 -9.45
N THR A 236 8.29 -15.00 -10.17
CA THR A 236 9.52 -14.43 -9.60
C THR A 236 9.26 -13.01 -9.12
N VAL A 237 9.29 -12.81 -7.80
CA VAL A 237 9.11 -11.52 -7.14
C VAL A 237 10.46 -10.97 -6.70
N THR A 238 10.70 -9.68 -6.97
CA THR A 238 11.94 -8.98 -6.64
C THR A 238 11.67 -7.74 -5.79
N GLY A 239 12.71 -7.22 -5.13
CA GLY A 239 12.64 -5.91 -4.46
C GLY A 239 12.30 -4.78 -5.42
N HIS A 240 12.65 -4.89 -6.71
CA HIS A 240 12.26 -3.93 -7.74
C HIS A 240 10.75 -3.95 -7.99
N ASP A 241 10.11 -5.12 -8.04
CA ASP A 241 8.65 -5.21 -8.23
C ASP A 241 7.91 -4.51 -7.07
N ILE A 242 8.39 -4.68 -5.84
CA ILE A 242 7.89 -3.97 -4.66
C ILE A 242 8.13 -2.46 -4.82
N ALA A 243 9.37 -2.04 -5.08
CA ALA A 243 9.72 -0.63 -5.19
C ALA A 243 8.88 0.10 -6.25
N VAL A 244 8.68 -0.50 -7.43
CA VAL A 244 7.80 0.02 -8.49
C VAL A 244 6.34 0.12 -8.01
N ALA A 245 5.83 -0.91 -7.33
CA ALA A 245 4.45 -0.92 -6.86
C ALA A 245 4.15 0.22 -5.87
N TYR A 246 5.14 0.61 -5.06
CA TYR A 246 5.04 1.74 -4.12
C TYR A 246 5.36 3.10 -4.74
N GLY A 247 5.81 3.14 -6.01
CA GLY A 247 6.15 4.38 -6.73
C GLY A 247 7.62 4.82 -6.65
N ASN A 248 8.51 3.95 -6.17
CA ASN A 248 9.91 4.25 -5.93
C ASN A 248 10.85 3.39 -6.81
N PRO A 249 10.72 3.41 -8.15
CA PRO A 249 11.44 2.48 -9.04
C PRO A 249 12.97 2.60 -8.99
N GLU A 250 13.50 3.71 -8.49
CA GLU A 250 14.95 3.95 -8.33
C GLU A 250 15.51 3.38 -7.01
N GLN A 251 14.64 3.01 -6.07
CA GLN A 251 15.02 2.57 -4.73
C GLN A 251 14.84 1.05 -4.59
N HIS A 252 15.69 0.30 -5.29
CA HIS A 252 15.82 -1.13 -5.04
C HIS A 252 17.30 -1.52 -4.92
N GLY A 253 17.63 -2.25 -3.86
CA GLY A 253 18.90 -2.97 -3.79
C GLY A 253 18.91 -4.13 -4.78
N ALA A 254 20.08 -4.69 -5.05
CA ALA A 254 20.20 -5.99 -5.70
C ALA A 254 19.82 -7.10 -4.68
N THR A 255 18.54 -7.22 -4.36
CA THR A 255 18.01 -8.29 -3.53
C THR A 255 17.83 -9.54 -4.38
N ALA A 256 18.10 -10.72 -3.82
CA ALA A 256 17.83 -11.96 -4.53
C ALA A 256 16.31 -12.13 -4.79
N PRO A 257 15.92 -12.73 -5.92
CA PRO A 257 14.52 -13.00 -6.22
C PRO A 257 13.94 -14.07 -5.29
N VAL A 258 12.63 -14.00 -5.07
CA VAL A 258 11.82 -15.04 -4.41
C VAL A 258 10.87 -15.67 -5.42
N LEU A 259 10.68 -16.98 -5.32
CA LEU A 259 9.77 -17.75 -6.18
C LEU A 259 8.48 -18.08 -5.44
N LEU A 260 7.34 -17.57 -5.91
CA LEU A 260 6.04 -17.91 -5.37
C LEU A 260 5.29 -18.77 -6.39
N ARG A 261 4.77 -19.90 -5.93
CA ARG A 261 3.92 -20.75 -6.75
C ARG A 261 2.50 -20.19 -6.75
N LEU A 262 1.96 -19.97 -7.94
CA LEU A 262 0.55 -19.60 -8.14
C LEU A 262 -0.28 -20.88 -8.17
N GLU A 263 -1.39 -20.85 -7.46
CA GLU A 263 -2.40 -21.90 -7.51
C GLU A 263 -3.78 -21.24 -7.60
N LEU A 264 -4.57 -21.63 -8.59
CA LEU A 264 -5.96 -21.18 -8.67
C LEU A 264 -6.75 -21.86 -7.57
N ASP A 265 -7.33 -21.05 -6.69
CA ASP A 265 -8.27 -21.47 -5.66
C ASP A 265 -9.67 -21.02 -6.09
N PRO A 266 -10.43 -21.88 -6.82
CA PRO A 266 -11.74 -21.53 -7.31
C PRO A 266 -12.74 -21.44 -6.16
N ALA A 267 -13.55 -20.40 -6.17
CA ALA A 267 -14.69 -20.31 -5.26
C ALA A 267 -15.61 -21.51 -5.46
N THR A 268 -15.98 -22.17 -4.36
CA THR A 268 -16.98 -23.25 -4.37
C THR A 268 -18.41 -22.72 -4.26
N ASP A 269 -18.56 -21.48 -3.82
CA ASP A 269 -19.82 -20.75 -3.74
C ASP A 269 -19.89 -19.73 -4.90
N PRO A 270 -20.99 -19.68 -5.69
CA PRO A 270 -21.14 -18.70 -6.77
C PRO A 270 -21.06 -17.23 -6.32
N ASP A 271 -21.34 -16.94 -5.05
CA ASP A 271 -21.27 -15.58 -4.49
C ASP A 271 -19.89 -15.26 -3.87
N ALA A 272 -18.98 -16.25 -3.83
CA ALA A 272 -17.64 -16.10 -3.29
C ALA A 272 -16.60 -15.83 -4.39
N ASP A 273 -15.49 -15.24 -3.94
CA ASP A 273 -14.41 -14.84 -4.82
C ASP A 273 -13.42 -15.98 -5.06
N SER A 274 -13.07 -16.23 -6.32
CA SER A 274 -11.91 -17.07 -6.66
C SER A 274 -10.62 -16.27 -6.46
N PHE A 275 -9.57 -16.95 -6.01
CA PHE A 275 -8.27 -16.36 -5.71
C PHE A 275 -7.12 -17.04 -6.46
N LEU A 276 -6.03 -16.30 -6.65
CA LEU A 276 -4.72 -16.88 -6.92
C LEU A 276 -3.94 -16.97 -5.60
N SER A 277 -3.78 -18.20 -5.12
CA SER A 277 -3.02 -18.47 -3.90
C SER A 277 -1.52 -18.39 -4.16
N LEU A 278 -0.80 -17.62 -3.35
CA LEU A 278 0.66 -17.60 -3.31
C LEU A 278 1.17 -18.66 -2.33
N ARG A 279 1.77 -19.72 -2.86
CA ARG A 279 2.29 -20.85 -2.10
C ARG A 279 3.81 -20.92 -2.22
N PRO A 280 4.51 -21.59 -1.28
CA PRO A 280 5.89 -21.98 -1.50
C PRO A 280 6.04 -22.84 -2.77
N PRO A 281 7.24 -22.86 -3.40
CA PRO A 281 7.54 -23.79 -4.47
C PRO A 281 7.26 -25.24 -4.08
N ALA A 282 6.87 -26.06 -5.06
CA ALA A 282 6.61 -27.47 -4.83
C ALA A 282 7.82 -28.17 -4.19
N GLY A 283 7.58 -29.00 -3.18
CA GLY A 283 8.64 -29.72 -2.47
C GLY A 283 9.41 -28.91 -1.42
N HIS A 284 9.01 -27.67 -1.10
CA HIS A 284 9.59 -26.95 0.03
C HIS A 284 9.39 -27.74 1.34
N PRO A 285 10.45 -27.98 2.14
CA PRO A 285 10.34 -28.76 3.36
C PRO A 285 9.77 -27.93 4.52
N GLY A 286 8.75 -28.47 5.19
CA GLY A 286 8.18 -27.89 6.41
C GLY A 286 7.00 -26.94 6.15
N PRO A 287 6.58 -26.17 7.17
CA PRO A 287 5.40 -25.32 7.10
C PRO A 287 5.63 -24.10 6.20
N ALA A 288 4.57 -23.65 5.50
CA ALA A 288 4.63 -22.52 4.58
C ALA A 288 5.12 -21.22 5.25
N GLY A 289 4.76 -20.98 6.52
CA GLY A 289 5.23 -19.83 7.29
C GLY A 289 6.75 -19.69 7.36
N ARG A 290 7.51 -20.80 7.36
CA ARG A 290 8.98 -20.76 7.32
C ARG A 290 9.51 -20.26 5.97
N TYR A 291 8.83 -20.64 4.88
CA TYR A 291 9.14 -20.13 3.56
C TYR A 291 8.87 -18.63 3.50
N TYR A 292 7.73 -18.17 4.01
CA TYR A 292 7.36 -16.76 4.00
C TYR A 292 8.35 -15.89 4.79
N ALA A 293 8.80 -16.35 5.95
CA ALA A 293 9.87 -15.69 6.70
C ALA A 293 11.17 -15.57 5.89
N THR A 294 11.56 -16.65 5.21
CA THR A 294 12.75 -16.67 4.34
C THR A 294 12.60 -15.74 3.15
N ALA A 295 11.43 -15.71 2.53
CA ALA A 295 11.10 -14.81 1.43
C ALA A 295 11.20 -13.34 1.84
N CYS A 296 10.60 -12.97 2.97
CA CYS A 296 10.72 -11.62 3.53
C CYS A 296 12.18 -11.29 3.84
N ALA A 297 12.92 -12.18 4.50
CA ALA A 297 14.34 -11.94 4.79
C ALA A 297 15.15 -11.72 3.51
N THR A 298 14.89 -12.48 2.45
CA THR A 298 15.56 -12.35 1.14
C THR A 298 15.23 -11.03 0.44
N LEU A 299 13.98 -10.59 0.47
CA LEU A 299 13.52 -9.37 -0.23
C LEU A 299 13.83 -8.09 0.55
N PHE A 300 13.97 -8.18 1.87
CA PHE A 300 14.21 -7.02 2.75
C PHE A 300 15.56 -7.08 3.46
N SER A 301 16.45 -8.01 3.11
CA SER A 301 17.83 -8.03 3.64
C SER A 301 18.48 -6.67 3.38
N GLY A 302 18.84 -5.95 4.44
CA GLY A 302 19.44 -4.61 4.36
C GLY A 302 18.45 -3.43 4.45
N ILE A 303 17.15 -3.68 4.60
CA ILE A 303 16.11 -2.65 4.80
C ILE A 303 15.20 -3.09 5.95
N GLN A 304 15.35 -2.49 7.14
CA GLN A 304 14.37 -2.66 8.22
C GLN A 304 13.70 -1.33 8.56
N PRO A 305 12.37 -1.28 8.43
CA PRO A 305 11.58 -0.43 9.29
C PRO A 305 10.44 -1.15 9.98
N ASP A 306 10.50 -1.18 11.31
CA ASP A 306 9.38 -1.59 12.15
C ASP A 306 8.84 -0.33 12.87
N VAL A 307 7.66 0.14 12.47
CA VAL A 307 6.90 1.16 13.22
C VAL A 307 5.87 0.39 14.04
N ARG A 308 6.01 0.44 15.36
CA ARG A 308 5.07 -0.14 16.32
C ARG A 308 4.54 0.96 17.23
N TYR A 309 3.23 1.06 17.36
CA TYR A 309 2.59 1.97 18.30
C TYR A 309 2.62 1.36 19.71
N ALA A 310 3.11 2.13 20.68
CA ALA A 310 3.22 1.72 22.07
C ALA A 310 2.34 2.61 22.97
N ARG A 311 1.72 2.04 24.00
CA ARG A 311 1.15 2.84 25.11
C ARG A 311 2.25 3.13 26.13
N ALA A 312 2.27 4.35 26.67
CA ALA A 312 3.23 4.78 27.68
C ALA A 312 3.06 3.97 28.99
N GLY A 313 4.16 3.43 29.52
CA GLY A 313 4.22 2.75 30.81
C GLY A 313 5.64 2.72 31.38
N ASP A 314 5.81 2.40 32.67
CA ASP A 314 7.09 2.56 33.39
C ASP A 314 8.28 1.83 32.76
N ALA A 315 8.05 0.68 32.14
CA ALA A 315 9.10 -0.07 31.43
C ALA A 315 9.58 0.69 30.18
N MET A 316 8.67 1.32 29.44
CA MET A 316 8.98 2.13 28.26
C MET A 316 9.74 3.40 28.67
N SER A 317 9.33 4.08 29.74
CA SER A 317 10.04 5.26 30.25
C SER A 317 11.47 4.93 30.68
N ARG A 318 11.70 3.78 31.33
CA ARG A 318 13.06 3.31 31.67
C ARG A 318 13.89 2.98 30.43
N ALA A 319 13.29 2.35 29.42
CA ALA A 319 13.97 2.05 28.16
C ALA A 319 14.43 3.33 27.45
N VAL A 320 13.55 4.33 27.33
CA VAL A 320 13.89 5.64 26.75
C VAL A 320 14.99 6.34 27.53
N ALA A 321 14.92 6.34 28.87
CA ALA A 321 15.96 6.94 29.71
C ALA A 321 17.32 6.25 29.53
N THR A 322 17.32 4.92 29.43
CA THR A 322 18.53 4.12 29.19
C THR A 322 19.14 4.44 27.82
N ALA A 323 18.32 4.47 26.77
CA ALA A 323 18.78 4.80 25.44
C ALA A 323 19.37 6.21 25.37
N ARG A 324 18.70 7.19 25.99
CA ARG A 324 19.16 8.59 26.04
C ARG A 324 20.49 8.76 26.76
N ALA A 325 20.71 8.03 27.86
CA ALA A 325 21.98 8.07 28.58
C ALA A 325 23.16 7.60 27.72
N GLY A 326 22.92 6.68 26.78
CA GLY A 326 23.94 6.15 25.86
C GLY A 326 24.22 6.98 24.60
N LEU A 327 23.44 8.04 24.31
CA LEU A 327 23.56 8.81 23.06
C LEU A 327 24.95 9.44 22.87
N GLY A 328 25.55 9.94 23.95
CA GLY A 328 26.89 10.55 23.90
C GLY A 328 27.97 9.56 23.44
N ASP A 329 27.93 8.34 23.99
CA ASP A 329 28.92 7.30 23.73
C ASP A 329 28.75 6.71 22.32
N ILE A 330 27.53 6.41 21.88
CA ILE A 330 27.30 5.91 20.53
C ILE A 330 27.65 6.95 19.46
N ARG A 331 27.36 8.24 19.70
CA ARG A 331 27.78 9.32 18.81
C ARG A 331 29.30 9.39 18.70
N ALA A 332 30.02 9.30 19.83
CA ALA A 332 31.48 9.32 19.82
C ALA A 332 32.04 8.19 18.94
N ARG A 333 31.53 6.95 19.12
CA ARG A 333 31.93 5.79 18.31
C ARG A 333 31.61 5.96 16.83
N PHE A 334 30.42 6.48 16.50
CA PHE A 334 30.02 6.76 15.12
C PHE A 334 30.97 7.75 14.44
N ARG A 335 31.27 8.89 15.11
CA ARG A 335 32.15 9.93 14.55
C ARG A 335 33.61 9.48 14.38
N THR A 336 34.09 8.60 15.23
CA THR A 336 35.45 8.06 15.14
C THR A 336 35.56 6.82 14.24
N GLY A 337 34.45 6.38 13.62
CA GLY A 337 34.43 5.16 12.80
C GLY A 337 34.71 3.88 13.59
N GLN A 338 34.39 3.87 14.89
CA GLN A 338 34.63 2.74 15.82
C GLN A 338 33.39 1.84 15.98
N LEU A 339 32.42 1.94 15.06
CA LEU A 339 31.34 0.98 15.00
C LEU A 339 31.85 -0.37 14.48
N PRO A 340 31.29 -1.51 14.91
CA PRO A 340 31.67 -2.80 14.36
C PRO A 340 31.51 -2.85 12.83
N PRO A 341 32.33 -3.62 12.11
CA PRO A 341 32.18 -3.77 10.66
C PRO A 341 30.78 -4.24 10.28
N GLU A 342 30.29 -3.79 9.12
CA GLU A 342 28.98 -4.18 8.58
C GLU A 342 27.79 -3.83 9.49
N THR A 343 27.96 -2.80 10.34
CA THR A 343 26.87 -2.30 11.17
C THR A 343 26.33 -0.95 10.69
N GLN A 344 25.03 -0.75 10.89
CA GLN A 344 24.36 0.52 10.68
C GLN A 344 23.84 1.05 12.01
N LEU A 345 24.12 2.32 12.29
CA LEU A 345 23.50 3.05 13.39
C LEU A 345 22.14 3.57 12.94
N VAL A 346 21.10 3.23 13.70
CA VAL A 346 19.75 3.77 13.54
C VAL A 346 19.30 4.47 14.82
N VAL A 347 18.46 5.49 14.68
CA VAL A 347 17.82 6.22 15.80
C VAL A 347 16.31 6.18 15.64
N LYS A 348 15.59 6.06 16.76
CA LYS A 348 14.14 6.18 16.83
C LYS A 348 13.79 7.55 17.37
N TYR A 349 12.93 8.28 16.70
CA TYR A 349 12.56 9.65 17.07
C TYR A 349 11.06 9.87 16.97
N GLY A 350 10.55 10.82 17.76
CA GLY A 350 9.14 11.20 17.77
C GLY A 350 8.83 12.27 16.74
N LEU A 351 7.75 12.07 15.98
CA LEU A 351 7.09 13.06 15.16
C LEU A 351 5.84 13.54 15.89
N SER A 352 5.63 14.85 15.94
CA SER A 352 4.41 15.42 16.48
C SER A 352 3.21 15.03 15.61
N GLY A 353 2.09 14.69 16.24
CA GLY A 353 0.82 14.37 15.58
C GLY A 353 -0.35 14.72 16.47
N ASP A 354 -1.53 14.91 15.87
CA ASP A 354 -2.75 15.33 16.57
C ASP A 354 -3.22 14.29 17.62
N ASP A 355 -2.97 13.01 17.36
CA ASP A 355 -3.29 11.89 18.27
C ASP A 355 -2.14 11.49 19.22
N GLY A 356 -1.09 12.31 19.27
CA GLY A 356 0.13 12.05 20.03
C GLY A 356 1.34 11.75 19.13
N PRO A 357 2.54 11.57 19.74
CA PRO A 357 3.76 11.41 18.98
C PRO A 357 3.82 10.05 18.27
N GLU A 358 4.04 10.07 16.96
CA GLU A 358 4.37 8.90 16.17
C GLU A 358 5.88 8.62 16.25
N TYR A 359 6.29 7.38 16.45
CA TYR A 359 7.71 7.04 16.55
C TYR A 359 8.21 6.27 15.34
N VAL A 360 9.19 6.84 14.66
CA VAL A 360 9.78 6.32 13.43
C VAL A 360 11.28 6.08 13.59
N TRP A 361 11.84 5.17 12.80
CA TRP A 361 13.28 4.91 12.76
C TRP A 361 13.94 5.67 11.62
N ALA A 362 15.19 6.07 11.78
CA ALA A 362 16.05 6.61 10.72
C ALA A 362 17.46 6.02 10.80
N GLY A 363 18.05 5.72 9.65
CA GLY A 363 19.47 5.39 9.52
C GLY A 363 20.31 6.66 9.61
N VAL A 364 21.30 6.67 10.51
CA VAL A 364 22.18 7.82 10.71
C VAL A 364 23.21 7.90 9.59
N THR A 365 23.24 9.03 8.88
CA THR A 365 24.21 9.32 7.82
C THR A 365 25.26 10.34 8.25
N ALA A 366 24.90 11.29 9.13
CA ALA A 366 25.85 12.21 9.76
C ALA A 366 25.37 12.62 11.17
N TRP A 367 26.33 12.89 12.06
CA TRP A 367 26.05 13.32 13.44
C TRP A 367 27.13 14.27 13.98
N ASP A 368 27.33 15.38 13.25
CA ASP A 368 28.45 16.28 13.47
C ASP A 368 28.33 17.07 14.78
N THR A 369 27.15 17.55 15.12
CA THR A 369 26.86 18.27 16.36
C THR A 369 26.08 17.38 17.34
N PRO A 370 26.23 17.54 18.66
CA PRO A 370 25.50 16.70 19.61
C PRO A 370 23.99 16.92 19.56
N GLU A 371 23.53 18.08 19.09
CA GLU A 371 22.12 18.45 19.03
C GLU A 371 21.39 17.90 17.80
N ARG A 372 22.09 17.57 16.71
CA ARG A 372 21.45 17.32 15.42
C ARG A 372 22.00 16.09 14.72
N VAL A 373 21.08 15.21 14.32
CA VAL A 373 21.35 14.02 13.51
C VAL A 373 20.79 14.23 12.11
N VAL A 374 21.57 13.87 11.11
CA VAL A 374 21.10 13.75 9.72
C VAL A 374 21.02 12.28 9.39
N GLY A 375 19.90 11.88 8.79
CA GLY A 375 19.66 10.49 8.44
C GLY A 375 18.75 10.35 7.23
N ALA A 376 18.45 9.10 6.91
CA ALA A 376 17.38 8.74 6.01
C ALA A 376 16.31 8.00 6.83
N SER A 377 15.04 8.38 6.70
CA SER A 377 13.98 7.67 7.40
C SER A 377 14.01 6.21 6.98
N ALA A 378 13.96 5.31 7.94
CA ALA A 378 13.81 3.89 7.66
C ALA A 378 12.34 3.60 7.36
N SER A 379 11.39 4.34 7.94
CA SER A 379 9.95 4.07 7.84
C SER A 379 9.15 5.23 7.26
N ASP A 380 7.99 4.93 6.70
CA ASP A 380 6.96 5.94 6.47
C ASP A 380 6.30 6.37 7.79
N ALA A 381 6.09 7.67 7.94
CA ALA A 381 5.23 8.24 8.96
C ALA A 381 3.80 8.36 8.45
N ASN A 382 2.85 8.14 9.35
CA ASN A 382 1.43 8.39 9.15
C ASN A 382 1.08 9.86 9.41
N THR A 383 1.73 10.53 10.37
CA THR A 383 1.40 11.90 10.77
C THR A 383 2.10 12.97 9.93
N ASP A 384 3.28 12.68 9.38
CA ASP A 384 4.02 13.58 8.51
C ASP A 384 4.23 12.95 7.11
N PRO A 385 3.49 13.39 6.08
CA PRO A 385 3.59 12.80 4.76
C PRO A 385 4.93 13.06 4.06
N THR A 386 5.77 13.95 4.58
CA THR A 386 7.12 14.24 4.07
C THR A 386 8.15 13.23 4.59
N VAL A 387 7.87 12.56 5.71
CA VAL A 387 8.71 11.52 6.29
C VAL A 387 8.34 10.17 5.69
N ARG A 388 9.06 9.80 4.62
CA ARG A 388 8.93 8.52 3.92
C ARG A 388 10.20 7.71 4.04
N ILE A 389 10.10 6.39 3.92
CA ILE A 389 11.29 5.53 3.81
C ILE A 389 12.25 6.09 2.76
N GLY A 390 13.51 6.25 3.13
CA GLY A 390 14.57 6.82 2.30
C GLY A 390 14.59 8.35 2.22
N SER A 391 13.56 9.08 2.66
CA SER A 391 13.59 10.54 2.72
C SER A 391 14.68 11.02 3.66
N ALA A 392 15.39 12.08 3.26
CA ALA A 392 16.33 12.75 4.14
C ALA A 392 15.58 13.39 5.31
N VAL A 393 16.03 13.09 6.52
CA VAL A 393 15.44 13.62 7.76
C VAL A 393 16.51 14.29 8.60
N VAL A 394 16.08 15.35 9.29
CA VAL A 394 16.86 16.07 10.29
C VAL A 394 16.17 15.83 11.61
N ILE A 395 16.91 15.28 12.57
CA ILE A 395 16.38 14.86 13.86
C ILE A 395 17.11 15.62 14.95
N GLU A 396 16.35 16.31 15.79
CA GLU A 396 16.90 16.90 17.02
C GLU A 396 17.17 15.80 18.04
N ALA A 397 18.32 15.85 18.69
CA ALA A 397 18.74 14.81 19.64
C ALA A 397 17.78 14.69 20.84
N THR A 398 17.04 15.75 21.16
CA THR A 398 15.99 15.76 22.18
C THR A 398 14.77 14.92 21.80
N ASP A 399 14.55 14.69 20.51
CA ASP A 399 13.41 13.94 19.99
C ASP A 399 13.73 12.44 19.85
N ILE A 400 15.01 12.08 20.00
CA ILE A 400 15.45 10.69 20.01
C ILE A 400 14.93 10.01 21.28
N VAL A 401 14.27 8.87 21.08
CA VAL A 401 13.73 8.01 22.14
C VAL A 401 14.44 6.67 22.22
N ASP A 402 15.15 6.27 21.16
CA ASP A 402 15.95 5.05 21.15
C ASP A 402 17.07 5.12 20.10
N TRP A 403 18.04 4.21 20.19
CA TRP A 403 19.03 3.96 19.14
C TRP A 403 19.42 2.50 19.11
N ALA A 404 19.86 2.00 17.96
CA ALA A 404 20.34 0.63 17.82
C ALA A 404 21.48 0.54 16.82
N LEU A 405 22.41 -0.40 17.07
CA LEU A 405 23.33 -0.90 16.07
C LEU A 405 22.75 -2.17 15.46
N LEU A 406 22.56 -2.14 14.15
CA LEU A 406 22.05 -3.25 13.37
C LEU A 406 23.17 -3.87 12.56
N ASN A 407 23.21 -5.19 12.49
CA ASN A 407 24.01 -5.93 11.50
C ASN A 407 23.06 -6.81 10.64
N PRO A 408 23.58 -7.60 9.69
CA PRO A 408 22.73 -8.49 8.88
C PRO A 408 21.91 -9.52 9.68
N THR A 409 22.29 -9.80 10.93
CA THR A 409 21.62 -10.76 11.83
C THR A 409 20.63 -10.11 12.81
N GLY A 410 20.55 -8.78 12.86
CA GLY A 410 19.60 -8.04 13.71
C GLY A 410 20.25 -6.98 14.61
N VAL A 411 19.56 -6.62 15.70
CA VAL A 411 20.06 -5.68 16.71
C VAL A 411 21.19 -6.34 17.50
N ILE A 412 22.38 -5.74 17.49
CA ILE A 412 23.53 -6.20 18.27
C ILE A 412 23.75 -5.38 19.55
N GLU A 413 23.25 -4.15 19.56
CA GLU A 413 23.37 -3.21 20.68
C GLU A 413 22.23 -2.20 20.58
N GLY A 414 21.68 -1.79 21.71
CA GLY A 414 20.57 -0.84 21.79
C GLY A 414 19.19 -1.45 21.51
N GLY A 415 18.25 -0.63 21.04
CA GLY A 415 16.88 -1.04 20.76
C GLY A 415 16.08 -1.36 22.03
N TRP A 416 16.30 -0.62 23.13
CA TRP A 416 15.65 -0.92 24.41
C TRP A 416 14.13 -0.73 24.37
N THR A 417 13.65 0.26 23.63
CA THR A 417 12.21 0.45 23.44
C THR A 417 11.62 -0.67 22.61
N GLN A 418 12.39 -1.19 21.65
CA GLN A 418 12.01 -2.35 20.85
C GLN A 418 11.98 -3.63 21.70
N ALA A 419 12.96 -3.85 22.56
CA ALA A 419 13.00 -4.99 23.47
C ALA A 419 11.82 -5.01 24.46
N VAL A 420 11.36 -3.84 24.94
CA VAL A 420 10.15 -3.75 25.77
C VAL A 420 8.90 -4.14 24.99
N LEU A 421 8.82 -3.80 23.70
CA LEU A 421 7.70 -4.19 22.84
C LEU A 421 7.74 -5.68 22.52
N ASP A 422 8.92 -6.22 22.24
CA ASP A 422 9.12 -7.63 21.92
C ASP A 422 8.88 -8.54 23.14
N ALA A 423 9.12 -8.04 24.35
CA ALA A 423 8.88 -8.78 25.59
C ALA A 423 7.40 -8.99 25.92
N GLY A 424 6.48 -8.20 25.33
CA GLY A 424 5.03 -8.28 25.51
C GLY A 424 4.60 -8.20 26.98
N ASN A 425 4.02 -7.08 27.43
CA ASN A 425 3.32 -7.13 28.72
C ASN A 425 2.11 -8.07 28.59
N PRO A 426 2.01 -9.18 29.35
CA PRO A 426 0.77 -9.94 29.39
C PRO A 426 -0.34 -9.02 29.92
N PRO A 427 -1.59 -9.19 29.44
CA PRO A 427 -2.71 -8.45 30.00
C PRO A 427 -2.80 -8.73 31.52
N PRO A 428 -3.13 -7.73 32.36
CA PRO A 428 -3.56 -8.03 33.72
C PRO A 428 -4.78 -8.95 33.61
N THR A 429 -4.64 -10.14 34.19
CA THR A 429 -5.74 -11.09 34.31
C THR A 429 -6.83 -10.45 35.17
N PRO A 430 -8.12 -10.55 34.81
CA PRO A 430 -9.22 -9.96 35.58
C PRO A 430 -9.28 -10.47 37.02
#